data_AF-A0A6N6MTD4-F1
#
_entry.id   AF-A0A6N6MTD4-F1
#
_cell.length_a   1.000
_cell.length_b   1.000
_cell.length_c   1.000
_cell.angle_alpha   90.00
_cell.angle_beta   90.00
_cell.angle_gamma   90.00
#
_symmetry.space_group_name_H-M   'P 1'
#
loop_
_entity.id
_entity.type
_entity.pdbx_description
1 polymer ?
#
loop_
_entity_poly.entity_id
_entity_poly.type
_entity_poly.pdbx_seq_one_letter_code
_entity_poly.pdbx_strand_id
1 'polypeptide(L)'
;MSRNDRVTFDLDPQRAHALTGAERAEIAALAALPDSAIDTSDEPELNAAFFAKAARNPFYRPVKAQLTVRLDADVLAWLRAGGRGYQTKINAILRQAMLRDAAGD
;
A
#
# COMPACT_ATOMS: atom_id res chain seq x y z
N MET A 1 1.63 37.64 -21.58
CA MET A 1 1.50 37.21 -20.18
C MET A 1 0.14 36.55 -20.01
N SER A 2 0.03 35.21 -20.11
CA SER A 2 -1.22 34.50 -19.89
C SER A 2 -1.16 33.79 -18.53
N ARG A 3 -2.20 33.99 -17.73
CA ARG A 3 -2.30 33.59 -16.31
C ARG A 3 -2.59 32.08 -16.25
N ASN A 4 -1.72 31.30 -15.62
CA ASN A 4 -2.01 29.91 -15.26
C ASN A 4 -3.08 29.91 -14.16
N ASP A 5 -4.34 29.73 -14.53
CA ASP A 5 -5.45 29.61 -13.58
C ASP A 5 -5.61 28.14 -13.16
N ARG A 6 -4.87 27.72 -12.12
CA ARG A 6 -5.06 26.40 -11.51
C ARG A 6 -6.21 26.49 -10.51
N VAL A 7 -7.37 25.99 -10.90
CA VAL A 7 -8.47 25.73 -9.96
C VAL A 7 -8.05 24.60 -9.04
N THR A 8 -7.91 24.90 -7.74
CA THR A 8 -7.53 23.92 -6.72
C THR A 8 -8.79 23.55 -5.95
N PHE A 9 -9.22 22.30 -6.06
CA PHE A 9 -10.36 21.76 -5.31
C PHE A 9 -9.83 21.00 -4.10
N ASP A 10 -10.19 21.43 -2.90
CA ASP A 10 -9.93 20.69 -1.66
C ASP A 10 -11.20 19.90 -1.30
N LEU A 11 -11.09 18.58 -1.33
CA LEU A 11 -12.19 17.68 -1.01
C LEU A 11 -12.26 17.52 0.52
N ASP A 12 -13.05 18.39 1.17
CA ASP A 12 -13.36 18.26 2.60
C ASP A 12 -14.53 17.27 2.78
N PRO A 13 -14.29 16.05 3.31
CA PRO A 13 -15.35 15.05 3.50
C PRO A 13 -16.39 15.48 4.54
N GLN A 14 -16.07 16.43 5.41
CA GLN A 14 -17.01 16.99 6.39
C GLN A 14 -17.80 18.17 5.84
N ARG A 15 -17.45 18.67 4.65
CA ARG A 15 -18.11 19.76 3.94
C ARG A 15 -18.48 19.37 2.52
N ALA A 16 -19.08 18.20 2.35
CA ALA A 16 -19.67 17.79 1.08
C ALA A 16 -20.76 18.79 0.66
N HIS A 17 -20.71 19.23 -0.61
CA HIS A 17 -21.77 20.07 -1.15
C HIS A 17 -23.04 19.23 -1.32
N ALA A 18 -24.20 19.84 -1.07
CA ALA A 18 -25.46 19.20 -1.37
C ALA A 18 -25.59 19.02 -2.87
N LEU A 19 -25.93 17.81 -3.32
CA LEU A 19 -26.18 17.56 -4.74
C LEU A 19 -27.25 18.52 -5.27
N THR A 20 -27.05 18.97 -6.50
CA THR A 20 -28.06 19.67 -7.28
C THR A 20 -29.14 18.70 -7.75
N GLY A 21 -30.26 19.23 -8.26
CA GLY A 21 -31.30 18.40 -8.87
C GLY A 21 -30.79 17.64 -10.10
N ALA A 22 -29.91 18.28 -10.89
CA ALA A 22 -29.31 17.70 -12.08
C ALA A 22 -28.38 16.53 -11.75
N GLU A 23 -27.47 16.70 -10.78
CA GLU A 23 -26.55 15.62 -10.35
C GLU A 23 -27.31 14.42 -9.78
N ARG A 24 -28.38 14.66 -9.00
CA ARG A 24 -29.25 13.56 -8.53
C ARG A 24 -29.90 12.79 -9.68
N ALA A 25 -30.38 13.50 -10.70
CA ALA A 25 -31.01 12.89 -11.86
C ALA A 25 -29.99 12.10 -12.69
N GLU A 26 -28.77 12.63 -12.85
CA GLU A 26 -27.66 11.94 -13.53
C GLU A 26 -27.25 10.66 -12.80
N ILE A 27 -27.05 10.71 -11.48
CA ILE A 27 -26.75 9.52 -10.67
C ILE A 27 -27.87 8.48 -10.80
N ALA A 28 -29.14 8.90 -10.76
CA ALA A 28 -30.27 7.99 -10.92
C ALA A 28 -30.30 7.35 -12.33
N ALA A 29 -29.93 8.10 -13.37
CA ALA A 29 -29.82 7.59 -14.73
C ALA A 29 -28.67 6.57 -14.87
N LEU A 30 -27.51 6.86 -14.29
CA LEU A 30 -26.35 5.95 -14.26
C LEU A 30 -26.68 4.66 -13.48
N ALA A 31 -27.38 4.77 -12.35
CA ALA A 31 -27.79 3.61 -11.55
C ALA A 31 -28.83 2.72 -12.26
N ALA A 32 -29.59 3.27 -13.22
CA ALA A 32 -30.55 2.52 -14.03
C ALA A 32 -29.93 1.93 -15.31
N LEU A 33 -28.67 2.28 -15.63
CA LEU A 33 -27.97 1.76 -16.79
C LEU A 33 -27.64 0.27 -16.57
N PRO A 34 -27.96 -0.64 -17.51
CA PRO A 34 -27.59 -2.04 -17.37
C PRO A 34 -26.09 -2.24 -17.55
N ASP A 35 -25.52 -3.21 -16.84
CA ASP A 35 -24.08 -3.55 -16.90
C ASP A 35 -23.57 -3.77 -18.33
N SER A 36 -24.41 -4.34 -19.21
CA SER A 36 -24.05 -4.59 -20.62
C SER A 36 -23.83 -3.32 -21.45
N ALA A 37 -24.27 -2.16 -20.95
CA ALA A 37 -24.07 -0.87 -21.60
C ALA A 37 -22.86 -0.10 -21.05
N ILE A 38 -22.15 -0.66 -20.06
CA ILE A 38 -20.90 -0.09 -19.54
C ILE A 38 -19.79 -0.41 -20.56
N ASP A 39 -19.15 0.63 -21.08
CA ASP A 39 -17.98 0.51 -21.95
C ASP A 39 -16.73 0.32 -21.08
N THR A 40 -16.07 -0.83 -21.23
CA THR A 40 -14.80 -1.16 -20.55
C THR A 40 -13.67 -1.38 -21.55
N SER A 41 -13.77 -0.81 -22.76
CA SER A 41 -12.82 -1.06 -23.85
C SER A 41 -11.39 -0.58 -23.58
N ASP A 42 -11.21 0.36 -22.65
CA ASP A 42 -9.93 0.88 -22.19
C ASP A 42 -9.32 0.08 -21.01
N GLU A 43 -10.11 -0.79 -20.40
CA GLU A 43 -9.76 -1.53 -19.19
C GLU A 43 -9.71 -3.05 -19.48
N PRO A 44 -8.56 -3.57 -19.94
CA PRO A 44 -8.45 -4.98 -20.29
C PRO A 44 -8.55 -5.88 -19.05
N GLU A 45 -9.21 -7.02 -19.21
CA GLU A 45 -9.34 -8.06 -18.19
C GLU A 45 -7.98 -8.53 -17.64
N LEU A 46 -7.86 -8.60 -16.31
CA LEU A 46 -6.65 -9.06 -15.64
C LEU A 46 -6.54 -10.59 -15.75
N ASN A 47 -5.66 -11.06 -16.62
CA ASN A 47 -5.47 -12.49 -16.89
C ASN A 47 -4.48 -13.18 -15.92
N ALA A 48 -4.39 -14.51 -16.02
CA ALA A 48 -3.47 -15.31 -15.19
C ALA A 48 -1.99 -14.90 -15.34
N ALA A 49 -1.57 -14.39 -16.50
CA ALA A 49 -0.19 -13.93 -16.73
C ALA A 49 0.12 -12.64 -15.97
N PHE A 50 -0.87 -11.75 -15.78
CA PHE A 50 -0.76 -10.60 -14.89
C PHE A 50 -0.58 -11.06 -13.44
N PHE A 51 -1.47 -11.93 -12.96
CA PHE A 51 -1.43 -12.41 -11.57
C PHE A 51 -0.19 -13.25 -11.25
N ALA A 52 0.38 -13.97 -12.22
CA ALA A 52 1.64 -14.69 -12.05
C ALA A 52 2.83 -13.78 -11.70
N LYS A 53 2.77 -12.49 -12.07
CA LYS A 53 3.80 -11.48 -11.78
C LYS A 53 3.38 -10.48 -10.71
N ALA A 54 2.14 -10.56 -10.23
CA ALA A 54 1.61 -9.60 -9.27
C ALA A 54 2.29 -9.77 -7.90
N ALA A 55 2.90 -8.70 -7.40
CA ALA A 55 3.44 -8.66 -6.04
C ALA A 55 2.31 -8.30 -5.06
N ARG A 56 2.02 -9.19 -4.11
CA ARG A 56 1.02 -8.92 -3.08
C ARG A 56 1.52 -7.82 -2.13
N ASN A 57 0.85 -6.67 -2.15
CA ASN A 57 1.06 -5.52 -1.25
C ASN A 57 2.54 -5.16 -1.01
N PRO A 58 3.20 -4.51 -1.98
CA PRO A 58 4.59 -4.06 -1.83
C PRO A 58 4.77 -3.02 -0.70
N PHE A 59 3.67 -2.46 -0.17
CA PHE A 59 3.69 -1.42 0.83
C PHE A 59 3.49 -1.93 2.27
N TYR A 60 3.32 -3.24 2.47
CA TYR A 60 3.24 -3.79 3.82
C TYR A 60 4.59 -3.59 4.55
N ARG A 61 4.58 -2.70 5.54
CA ARG A 61 5.69 -2.49 6.47
C ARG A 61 5.31 -3.07 7.83
N PRO A 62 6.00 -4.13 8.31
CA PRO A 62 5.79 -4.63 9.66
C PRO A 62 5.97 -3.50 10.68
N VAL A 63 5.01 -3.36 11.59
CA VAL A 63 5.12 -2.39 12.69
C VAL A 63 6.28 -2.84 13.58
N LYS A 64 7.29 -1.98 13.71
CA LYS A 64 8.47 -2.24 14.56
C LYS A 64 8.15 -1.78 15.96
N ALA A 65 8.17 -2.69 16.93
CA ALA A 65 8.11 -2.33 18.34
C ALA A 65 9.52 -1.90 18.82
N GLN A 66 9.60 -0.76 19.52
CA GLN A 66 10.84 -0.34 20.17
C GLN A 66 10.96 -1.06 21.52
N LEU A 67 12.03 -1.84 21.69
CA LEU A 67 12.31 -2.60 22.90
C LEU A 67 13.80 -2.52 23.24
N THR A 68 14.13 -2.56 24.54
CA THR A 68 15.50 -2.60 25.03
C THR A 68 15.88 -4.06 25.32
N VAL A 69 16.82 -4.60 24.53
CA VAL A 69 17.38 -5.95 24.73
C VAL A 69 18.87 -5.88 25.02
N ARG A 70 19.35 -6.85 25.79
CA ARG A 70 20.78 -7.09 25.98
C ARG A 70 21.24 -8.15 24.98
N LEU A 71 22.38 -7.89 24.34
CA LEU A 71 23.04 -8.81 23.42
C LEU A 71 24.48 -8.97 23.88
N ASP A 72 25.07 -10.14 23.65
CA ASP A 72 26.47 -10.38 23.97
C ASP A 72 27.40 -9.46 23.17
N ALA A 73 28.55 -9.13 23.77
CA ALA A 73 29.47 -8.14 23.23
C ALA A 73 30.10 -8.58 21.91
N ASP A 74 30.40 -9.86 21.77
CA ASP A 74 30.93 -10.50 20.56
C ASP A 74 29.90 -10.55 19.44
N VAL A 75 28.65 -10.88 19.74
CA VAL A 75 27.52 -10.85 18.79
C VAL A 75 27.31 -9.42 18.28
N LEU A 76 27.35 -8.43 19.18
CA LEU A 76 27.23 -7.03 18.79
C LEU A 76 28.42 -6.57 17.93
N ALA A 77 29.64 -7.00 18.25
CA ALA A 77 30.83 -6.70 17.45
C ALA A 77 30.72 -7.30 16.05
N TRP A 78 30.32 -8.57 15.93
CA TRP A 78 30.08 -9.24 14.65
C TRP A 78 29.00 -8.56 13.81
N LEU A 79 27.89 -8.16 14.43
CA LEU A 79 26.80 -7.43 13.75
C LEU A 79 27.26 -6.07 13.22
N ARG A 80 28.15 -5.38 13.94
CA ARG A 80 28.70 -4.07 13.57
C ARG A 80 29.85 -4.16 12.56
N ALA A 81 30.52 -5.31 12.45
CA ALA A 81 31.63 -5.50 11.50
C ALA A 81 31.23 -5.24 10.04
N GLY A 82 29.96 -5.44 9.69
CA GLY A 82 29.40 -5.16 8.35
C GLY A 82 29.04 -3.69 8.09
N GLY A 83 29.30 -2.76 9.02
CA GLY A 83 29.02 -1.34 8.86
C GLY A 83 27.61 -0.91 9.29
N ARG A 84 27.07 0.14 8.65
CA ARG A 84 25.76 0.72 9.01
C ARG A 84 24.63 -0.30 8.79
N GLY A 85 23.59 -0.24 9.62
CA GLY A 85 22.39 -1.08 9.46
C GLY A 85 22.36 -2.35 10.30
N TYR A 86 23.25 -2.51 11.30
CA TYR A 86 23.25 -3.67 12.19
C TYR A 86 21.89 -3.92 12.88
N GLN A 87 21.12 -2.87 13.22
CA GLN A 87 19.76 -3.00 13.76
C GLN A 87 18.79 -3.67 12.78
N THR A 88 18.86 -3.31 11.50
CA THR A 88 18.09 -3.97 10.44
C THR A 88 18.51 -5.43 10.29
N LYS A 89 19.82 -5.71 10.39
CA LYS A 89 20.39 -7.06 10.34
C LYS A 89 19.89 -7.94 11.51
N ILE A 90 19.80 -7.39 12.73
CA ILE A 90 19.21 -8.08 13.89
C ILE A 90 17.79 -8.54 13.55
N ASN A 91 16.93 -7.62 13.09
CA ASN A 91 15.54 -7.96 12.79
C ASN A 91 15.41 -8.97 11.63
N ALA A 92 16.31 -8.93 10.64
CA ALA A 92 16.35 -9.90 9.54
C ALA A 92 16.71 -11.32 10.04
N ILE A 93 17.73 -11.43 10.91
CA ILE A 93 18.14 -12.71 11.50
C ILE A 93 17.01 -13.29 12.36
N LEU A 94 16.40 -12.48 13.23
CA LEU A 94 15.29 -12.91 14.07
C LEU A 94 14.09 -13.38 13.24
N ARG A 95 13.77 -12.67 12.15
CA ARG A 95 12.72 -13.09 11.23
C ARG A 95 13.02 -14.42 10.55
N GLN A 96 14.26 -14.63 10.10
CA GLN A 96 14.66 -15.91 9.51
C GLN A 96 14.58 -17.05 10.51
N ALA A 97 15.04 -16.84 11.75
CA ALA A 97 14.93 -17.83 12.82
C ALA A 97 13.47 -18.18 13.11
N MET A 98 12.60 -17.17 13.27
CA MET A 98 11.16 -17.36 13.48
C MET A 98 10.48 -18.14 12.35
N LEU A 99 10.85 -17.88 11.08
CA LEU A 99 10.27 -18.58 9.94
C LEU A 99 10.73 -20.05 9.86
N ARG A 100 11.97 -20.36 10.27
CA ARG A 100 12.46 -21.75 10.33
C ARG A 100 11.76 -22.53 11.44
N ASP A 101 11.65 -21.92 12.62
CA ASP A 101 10.91 -22.49 13.76
C ASP A 101 9.45 -22.78 13.40
N ALA A 102 8.78 -21.82 12.74
CA ALA A 102 7.41 -22.02 12.24
C ALA A 102 7.28 -23.08 11.14
N ALA A 103 8.36 -23.40 10.43
CA ALA A 103 8.39 -24.44 9.39
C ALA A 103 8.64 -25.85 9.97
N GLY A 104 8.97 -25.97 11.25
CA GLY A 104 9.14 -27.25 11.96
C GLY A 104 10.49 -27.95 11.74
N ASP A 105 11.54 -27.21 11.38
CA ASP A 105 12.93 -27.70 11.32
C ASP A 105 13.63 -27.69 12.69
#